data_AF-A0A7R7AU48-F1
#
_entry.id   AF-A0A7R7AU48-F1
#
_cell.length_a   1.000
_cell.length_b   1.000
_cell.length_c   1.000
_cell.angle_alpha   90.00
_cell.angle_beta   90.00
_cell.angle_gamma   90.00
#
_symmetry.space_group_name_H-M   'P 1'
#
loop_
_entity.id
_entity.type
_entity.pdbx_description
1 polymer ?
#
loop_
_entity_poly.entity_id
_entity_poly.type
_entity_poly.pdbx_seq_one_letter_code
_entity_poly.pdbx_strand_id
1 'polypeptide(L)' 'MRRHFTPDGATLFLSVQHPSEDAETLDKAQSLWPDFKDGQPPRPSVVAIRRMDGQPVGV' A
#
# COMPACT_ATOMS: atom_id res chain seq x y z
N MET A 1 1.77 5.19 -12.67
CA MET A 1 0.89 4.84 -11.52
C MET A 1 -0.54 4.66 -12.03
N ARG A 2 -1.13 3.46 -11.90
CA ARG A 2 -2.53 3.20 -12.27
C ARG A 2 -3.34 3.09 -10.99
N ARG A 3 -4.30 3.98 -10.81
CA ARG A 3 -5.30 3.93 -9.72
C ARG A 3 -6.61 3.38 -10.28
N HIS A 4 -7.41 2.72 -9.46
CA HIS A 4 -8.72 2.22 -9.85
C HIS A 4 -9.74 2.44 -8.73
N PHE A 5 -10.87 3.06 -9.06
CA PHE A 5 -12.01 3.17 -8.14
C PHE A 5 -13.01 2.05 -8.43
N THR A 6 -13.66 1.53 -7.39
CA THR A 6 -14.88 0.73 -7.57
C THR A 6 -15.99 1.57 -8.23
N PRO A 7 -16.98 0.94 -8.89
CA PRO A 7 -18.04 1.68 -9.58
C PRO A 7 -18.82 2.67 -8.69
N ASP A 8 -18.96 2.35 -7.41
CA ASP A 8 -19.61 3.20 -6.39
C ASP A 8 -18.67 4.27 -5.79
N GLY A 9 -17.39 4.28 -6.15
CA GLY A 9 -16.37 5.17 -5.61
C GLY A 9 -15.99 4.90 -4.15
N ALA A 10 -16.58 3.90 -3.49
CA ALA A 10 -16.36 3.63 -2.07
C ALA A 10 -14.99 3.02 -1.76
N THR A 11 -14.32 2.43 -2.76
CA THR A 11 -12.97 1.88 -2.64
C THR A 11 -12.03 2.41 -3.71
N LEU A 12 -10.85 2.86 -3.30
CA LEU A 12 -9.72 3.18 -4.17
C LEU A 12 -8.65 2.10 -4.06
N PHE A 13 -8.34 1.44 -5.17
CA PHE A 13 -7.19 0.56 -5.29
C PHE A 13 -5.96 1.33 -5.76
N LEU A 14 -4.87 1.19 -5.00
CA LEU A 14 -3.61 1.87 -5.26
C LEU A 14 -2.41 0.92 -5.11
N SER A 15 -1.44 1.01 -6.01
CA SER A 15 -0.19 0.26 -5.86
C SER A 15 0.82 1.07 -5.05
N VAL A 16 1.32 0.48 -3.98
CA VAL A 16 2.57 0.89 -3.33
C VAL A 16 3.71 0.19 -4.05
N GLN A 17 4.60 0.97 -4.64
CA GLN A 17 5.73 0.48 -5.42
C GLN A 17 7.03 0.66 -4.62
N HIS A 18 7.98 -0.24 -4.87
CA HIS A 18 9.36 -0.18 -4.35
C HIS A 18 9.45 0.25 -2.88
N PRO A 19 8.75 -0.43 -1.94
CA PRO A 19 8.86 -0.12 -0.52
C PRO A 19 10.30 -0.36 -0.03
N SER A 20 10.87 0.64 0.65
CA SER A 20 12.25 0.64 1.12
C SER A 20 13.29 0.53 -0.02
N GLU A 21 13.05 1.20 -1.16
CA GLU A 21 13.93 1.12 -2.33
C GLU A 21 15.39 1.49 -2.08
N ASP A 22 15.64 2.42 -1.16
CA ASP A 22 16.97 2.90 -0.82
C ASP A 22 17.71 2.00 0.20
N ALA A 23 17.08 0.90 0.64
CA ALA A 23 17.72 0.00 1.60
C ALA A 23 18.79 -0.87 0.92
N GLU A 24 20.05 -0.70 1.35
CA GLU A 24 21.17 -1.51 0.86
C GLU A 24 21.06 -2.98 1.30
N THR A 25 20.48 -3.21 2.48
CA THR A 25 20.31 -4.51 3.12
C THR A 25 18.97 -4.57 3.85
N LEU A 26 18.49 -5.78 4.15
CA LEU A 26 17.17 -5.98 4.77
C LEU A 26 17.07 -5.34 6.16
N ASP A 27 18.13 -5.42 6.96
CA ASP A 27 18.22 -4.83 8.30
C ASP A 27 18.22 -3.29 8.28
N LYS A 28 18.55 -2.68 7.14
CA LYS A 28 18.48 -1.23 6.93
C LYS A 28 17.15 -0.76 6.30
N ALA A 29 16.21 -1.67 6.05
CA ALA A 29 14.91 -1.30 5.49
C ALA A 29 14.14 -0.39 6.46
N GLN A 30 13.73 0.79 5.97
CA GLN A 30 12.94 1.74 6.77
C GLN A 30 11.51 1.25 7.03
N SER A 31 11.04 0.28 6.25
CA SER A 31 9.74 -0.36 6.39
C SER A 31 9.80 -1.81 5.92
N LEU A 32 9.09 -2.70 6.64
CA LEU A 32 8.85 -4.10 6.24
C LEU A 32 7.44 -4.26 5.66
N TRP A 33 6.97 -3.23 4.96
CA TRP A 33 5.66 -3.19 4.31
C TRP A 33 5.41 -4.40 3.38
N PRO A 34 4.19 -4.95 3.32
CA PRO A 34 3.01 -4.58 4.10
C PRO A 34 2.91 -5.36 5.42
N ASP A 35 3.75 -6.38 5.60
CA ASP A 35 3.56 -7.42 6.61
C ASP A 35 4.15 -7.03 7.97
N PHE A 36 5.08 -6.07 8.01
CA PHE A 36 5.75 -5.56 9.20
C PHE A 36 6.37 -6.66 10.08
N LYS A 37 6.90 -7.71 9.44
CA LYS A 37 7.41 -8.90 10.10
C LYS A 37 8.92 -9.01 9.95
N ASP A 38 9.61 -9.15 11.07
CA ASP A 38 11.06 -9.32 11.11
C ASP A 38 11.54 -10.49 10.24
N GLY A 39 12.64 -10.26 9.52
CA GLY A 39 13.23 -11.22 8.60
C GLY A 39 12.48 -11.41 7.28
N GLN A 40 11.34 -10.72 7.08
CA GLN A 40 10.61 -10.74 5.81
C GLN A 40 10.88 -9.46 5.01
N PRO A 41 11.34 -9.56 3.75
CA PRO A 41 11.63 -8.38 2.95
C PRO A 41 10.37 -7.61 2.57
N PRO A 42 10.47 -6.28 2.41
CA PRO A 42 9.35 -5.45 1.97
C PRO A 42 8.92 -5.80 0.55
N ARG A 43 7.62 -5.67 0.27
CA ARG A 43 6.99 -6.19 -0.96
C ARG A 43 6.06 -5.16 -1.60
N PRO A 44 6.18 -4.88 -2.91
CA PRO A 44 5.18 -4.11 -3.63
C PRO A 44 3.78 -4.71 -3.41
N SER A 45 2.78 -3.86 -3.20
CA SER A 45 1.43 -4.30 -2.81
C SER A 45 0.36 -3.42 -3.43
N VAL A 46 -0.84 -3.99 -3.60
CA VAL A 46 -2.05 -3.20 -3.91
C VAL A 46 -2.86 -3.06 -2.63
N VAL A 47 -3.21 -1.82 -2.26
CA VAL A 47 -4.06 -1.51 -1.12
C VAL A 47 -5.47 -1.15 -1.57
N ALA A 48 -6.46 -1.48 -0.73
CA ALA A 48 -7.84 -1.03 -0.85
C ALA A 48 -8.11 0.05 0.20
N ILE A 49 -8.16 1.30 -0.24
CA ILE A 49 -8.42 2.46 0.61
C ILE A 49 -9.93 2.68 0.65
N ARG A 50 -10.51 2.78 1.85
CA ARG A 50 -11.95 2.94 2.10
C ARG A 50 -12.18 3.94 3.21
N ARG A 51 -13.31 4.63 3.17
CA ARG A 51 -13.82 5.39 4.32
C ARG A 51 -14.54 4.45 5.28
N MET A 52 -14.46 4.74 6.57
CA MET A 52 -15.14 3.95 7.61
C MET A 52 -16.66 4.03 7.51
N ASP A 53 -17.19 5.14 6.98
CA ASP A 53 -18.62 5.37 6.74
C ASP A 53 -19.13 4.79 5.41
N GLY A 54 -18.25 4.13 4.63
CA GLY A 54 -18.59 3.51 3.35
C GLY A 54 -18.90 4.50 2.22
N GLN A 55 -18.76 5.80 2.44
CA GLN A 55 -19.02 6.82 1.42
C GLN A 55 -17.89 6.87 0.38
N PRO A 56 -18.10 7.54 -0.77
CA PRO A 56 -17.08 7.70 -1.78
C PRO A 56 -15.79 8.34 -1.24
N VAL A 57 -14.65 7.80 -1.65
CA VAL A 57 -13.32 8.27 -1.26
C VAL A 57 -12.99 9.57 -1.99
N GLY A 58 -12.56 10.61 -1.25
CA GLY A 58 -12.07 11.87 -1.83
C GLY A 58 -13.15 12.90 -2.16
N VAL A 59 -14.37 12.70 -1.65
CA VAL A 59 -15.46 13.69 -1.62
C VAL A 59 -15.47 14.41 -0.29
#